data_AF-A0A1W9WBW2-F1
#
_entry.id   AF-A0A1W9WBW2-F1
#
_cell.length_a   1.000
_cell.length_b   1.000
_cell.length_c   1.000
_cell.angle_alpha   90.00
_cell.angle_beta   90.00
_cell.angle_gamma   90.00
#
_symmetry.space_group_name_H-M   'P 1'
#
loop_
_entity.id
_entity.type
_entity.pdbx_description
1 polymer ?
#
loop_
_entity_poly.entity_id
_entity_poly.type
_entity_poly.pdbx_seq_one_letter_code
_entity_poly.pdbx_strand_id
1 'polypeptide(L)'
;MINRDTLAKMKQGAILLNCARGGIVNEGAVCEALESGHLAAAAFDVFTTEPPIENRLMNLNNFICTPHLGASTREAQDNVAKEVAAELMTVLRPFAILLERMGSLQAQLSDSALVEVTIDYSGAITRYDVLLIHNQNVPGVIGAIASTLGQSDININRMQVGEEKEHKENVIFLSISEMINDDIIQKIKDLKHIISVRRINL
;
A
#
# COMPACT_ATOMS: atom_id res chain seq x y z
N MET A 1 1.31 -0.21 -24.70
CA MET A 1 1.53 -1.62 -24.32
C MET A 1 2.68 -2.14 -25.19
N ILE A 2 3.72 -2.70 -24.58
CA ILE A 2 4.88 -3.27 -25.28
C ILE A 2 4.53 -4.72 -25.66
N ASN A 3 4.33 -4.97 -26.94
CA ASN A 3 3.97 -6.26 -27.51
C ASN A 3 5.04 -6.73 -28.54
N ARG A 4 4.84 -7.90 -29.17
CA ARG A 4 5.79 -8.46 -30.15
C ARG A 4 6.20 -7.47 -31.25
N ASP A 5 5.23 -6.75 -31.84
CA ASP A 5 5.49 -5.77 -32.90
C ASP A 5 6.27 -4.54 -32.41
N THR A 6 6.07 -4.16 -31.14
CA THR A 6 6.80 -3.05 -30.53
C THR A 6 8.23 -3.48 -30.17
N LEU A 7 8.40 -4.71 -29.67
CA LEU A 7 9.70 -5.29 -29.38
C LEU A 7 10.53 -5.44 -30.67
N ALA A 8 9.93 -5.88 -31.78
CA ALA A 8 10.62 -6.03 -33.07
C ALA A 8 11.17 -4.70 -33.65
N LYS A 9 10.65 -3.56 -33.19
CA LYS A 9 11.14 -2.22 -33.57
C LYS A 9 12.33 -1.78 -32.71
N MET A 10 12.65 -2.51 -31.65
CA MET A 10 13.83 -2.23 -30.82
C MET A 10 15.10 -2.56 -31.59
N LYS A 11 16.21 -1.96 -31.17
CA LYS A 11 17.52 -2.29 -31.73
C LYS A 11 17.87 -3.73 -31.37
N GLN A 12 18.52 -4.44 -32.31
CA GLN A 12 19.10 -5.75 -32.02
C GLN A 12 20.08 -5.64 -30.84
N GLY A 13 19.94 -6.52 -29.85
CA GLY A 13 20.74 -6.51 -28.63
C GLY A 13 20.30 -5.48 -27.59
N ALA A 14 19.10 -4.90 -27.70
CA ALA A 14 18.58 -4.00 -26.68
C ALA A 14 18.34 -4.72 -25.34
N ILE A 15 18.34 -3.95 -24.25
CA ILE A 15 18.04 -4.43 -22.89
C ILE A 15 16.71 -3.80 -22.46
N LEU A 16 15.81 -4.61 -21.92
CA LEU A 16 14.48 -4.17 -21.49
C LEU A 16 14.33 -4.22 -19.97
N LEU A 17 13.91 -3.11 -19.36
CA LEU A 17 13.60 -3.05 -17.93
C LEU A 17 12.12 -2.75 -17.71
N ASN A 18 11.48 -3.48 -16.78
CA ASN A 18 10.13 -3.15 -16.32
C ASN A 18 10.06 -3.16 -14.80
N CYS A 19 10.10 -1.96 -14.21
CA CYS A 19 9.86 -1.72 -12.78
C CYS A 19 8.64 -0.82 -12.57
N ALA A 20 7.70 -0.79 -13.53
CA ALA A 20 6.57 0.12 -13.50
C ALA A 20 5.27 -0.58 -13.08
N ARG A 21 4.67 -1.36 -13.97
CA ARG A 21 3.49 -2.19 -13.67
C ARG A 21 3.51 -3.50 -14.47
N GLY A 22 2.94 -4.54 -13.87
CA GLY A 22 2.59 -5.77 -14.58
C GLY A 22 1.66 -5.50 -15.77
N GLY A 23 1.78 -6.29 -16.84
CA GLY A 23 0.93 -6.17 -18.03
C GLY A 23 1.23 -5.01 -18.98
N ILE A 24 2.14 -4.09 -18.63
CA ILE A 24 2.64 -3.08 -19.58
C ILE A 24 3.40 -3.75 -20.73
N VAL A 25 4.13 -4.80 -20.41
CA VAL A 25 4.94 -5.60 -21.32
C VAL A 25 4.36 -7.00 -21.39
N ASN A 26 4.18 -7.52 -22.61
CA ASN A 26 3.77 -8.91 -22.81
C ASN A 26 4.96 -9.84 -22.50
N GLU A 27 4.87 -10.59 -21.40
CA GLU A 27 5.96 -11.46 -20.91
C GLU A 27 6.30 -12.58 -21.91
N GLY A 28 5.31 -13.12 -22.62
CA GLY A 28 5.53 -14.15 -23.64
C GLY A 28 6.35 -13.63 -24.82
N ALA A 29 6.03 -12.42 -25.30
CA ALA A 29 6.76 -11.77 -26.39
C ALA A 29 8.21 -11.43 -26.00
N VAL A 30 8.45 -11.07 -24.73
CA VAL A 30 9.80 -10.85 -24.22
C VAL A 30 10.59 -12.15 -24.14
N CYS A 31 9.96 -13.24 -23.69
CA CYS A 31 10.58 -14.57 -23.66
C CYS A 31 11.08 -14.97 -25.06
N GLU A 32 10.24 -14.81 -26.08
CA GLU A 32 10.61 -15.08 -27.48
C GLU A 32 11.72 -14.14 -27.99
N ALA A 33 11.68 -12.86 -27.61
CA ALA A 33 12.68 -11.89 -28.03
C ALA A 33 14.06 -12.14 -27.38
N LEU A 34 14.09 -12.69 -26.15
CA LEU A 34 15.32 -13.12 -25.48
C LEU A 34 15.85 -14.43 -26.06
N GLU A 35 14.97 -15.42 -26.30
CA GLU A 35 15.34 -16.72 -26.89
C GLU A 35 15.90 -16.55 -28.31
N SER A 36 15.34 -15.63 -29.11
CA SER A 36 15.83 -15.31 -30.46
C SER A 36 17.10 -14.44 -30.47
N GLY A 37 17.54 -13.94 -29.31
CA GLY A 37 18.67 -13.01 -29.19
C GLY A 37 18.40 -11.61 -29.74
N HIS A 38 17.14 -11.27 -30.06
CA HIS A 38 16.76 -9.91 -30.43
C HIS A 38 16.96 -8.93 -29.26
N LEU A 39 16.57 -9.34 -28.06
CA LEU A 39 16.96 -8.69 -26.82
C LEU A 39 18.22 -9.36 -26.27
N ALA A 40 19.17 -8.54 -25.82
CA ALA A 40 20.35 -9.04 -25.14
C ALA A 40 20.01 -9.52 -23.72
N ALA A 41 19.18 -8.77 -23.00
CA ALA A 41 18.74 -9.11 -21.64
C ALA A 41 17.43 -8.41 -21.26
N ALA A 42 16.78 -8.88 -20.19
CA ALA A 42 15.69 -8.14 -19.55
C ALA A 42 15.71 -8.25 -18.02
N ALA A 43 15.20 -7.21 -17.34
CA ALA A 43 15.16 -7.13 -15.87
C ALA A 43 13.81 -6.61 -15.38
N PHE A 44 13.04 -7.43 -14.64
CA PHE A 44 11.67 -7.10 -14.24
C PHE A 44 11.53 -7.08 -12.71
N ASP A 45 10.80 -6.10 -12.19
CA ASP A 45 10.36 -6.06 -10.78
C ASP A 45 8.89 -6.43 -10.62
N VAL A 46 8.11 -6.35 -11.71
CA VAL A 46 6.65 -6.47 -11.70
C VAL A 46 6.16 -7.42 -12.78
N PHE A 47 5.06 -8.13 -12.53
CA PHE A 47 4.51 -9.17 -13.42
C PHE A 47 2.99 -9.04 -13.56
N THR A 48 2.43 -9.52 -14.68
CA THR A 48 0.96 -9.53 -14.87
C THR A 48 0.24 -10.35 -13.81
N THR A 49 0.85 -11.45 -13.35
CA THR A 49 0.35 -12.26 -12.23
C THR A 49 1.46 -12.41 -11.21
N GLU A 50 1.17 -12.03 -9.97
CA GLU A 50 2.11 -12.08 -8.84
C GLU A 50 1.53 -12.95 -7.72
N PRO A 51 2.26 -13.95 -7.20
CA PRO A 51 3.66 -14.29 -7.53
C PRO A 51 3.81 -14.92 -8.93
N PRO A 52 4.92 -14.68 -9.65
CA PRO A 52 5.15 -15.16 -11.01
C PRO A 52 5.55 -16.65 -11.05
N ILE A 53 4.68 -17.50 -10.53
CA ILE A 53 4.87 -18.96 -10.48
C ILE A 53 4.88 -19.51 -11.91
N GLU A 54 5.82 -20.43 -12.21
CA GLU A 54 5.97 -21.09 -13.52
C GLU A 54 6.23 -20.15 -14.71
N ASN A 55 6.72 -18.93 -14.47
CA ASN A 55 7.03 -18.02 -15.56
C ASN A 55 8.30 -18.47 -16.32
N ARG A 56 8.16 -18.73 -17.64
CA ARG A 56 9.24 -19.17 -18.53
C ARG A 56 10.46 -18.25 -18.50
N LEU A 57 10.26 -16.95 -18.26
CA LEU A 57 11.35 -15.98 -18.16
C LEU A 57 12.38 -16.35 -17.07
N MET A 58 11.94 -17.00 -15.99
CA MET A 58 12.81 -17.41 -14.88
C MET A 58 13.88 -18.43 -15.26
N ASN A 59 13.71 -19.13 -16.39
CA ASN A 59 14.64 -20.15 -16.87
C ASN A 59 15.71 -19.59 -17.82
N LEU A 60 15.64 -18.30 -18.17
CA LEU A 60 16.56 -17.68 -19.12
C LEU A 60 17.77 -17.05 -18.41
N ASN A 61 18.98 -17.38 -18.87
CA ASN A 61 20.22 -16.88 -18.28
C ASN A 61 20.43 -15.36 -18.47
N ASN A 62 19.73 -14.75 -19.42
CA ASN A 62 19.75 -13.32 -19.72
C ASN A 62 18.52 -12.59 -19.20
N PHE A 63 17.83 -13.18 -18.22
CA PHE A 63 16.74 -12.55 -17.49
C PHE A 63 17.07 -12.48 -16.00
N ILE A 64 16.78 -11.33 -15.38
CA ILE A 64 16.83 -11.18 -13.93
C ILE A 64 15.51 -10.59 -13.43
N CYS A 65 15.16 -10.86 -12.17
CA CYS A 65 14.01 -10.22 -11.57
C CYS A 65 14.16 -9.99 -10.08
N THR A 66 13.37 -9.05 -9.58
CA THR A 66 13.14 -8.81 -8.16
C THR A 66 11.64 -8.97 -7.85
N PRO A 67 11.28 -9.47 -6.66
CA PRO A 67 9.88 -9.71 -6.31
C PRO A 67 9.20 -8.42 -5.83
N HIS A 68 8.92 -7.49 -6.74
CA HIS A 68 8.18 -6.25 -6.46
C HIS A 68 8.80 -5.42 -5.31
N LEU A 69 10.09 -5.14 -5.43
CA LEU A 69 10.89 -4.48 -4.39
C LEU A 69 11.08 -2.98 -4.61
N GLY A 70 10.50 -2.39 -5.66
CA GLY A 70 10.70 -0.99 -6.02
C GLY A 70 10.44 0.03 -4.90
N ALA A 71 9.58 -0.30 -3.94
CA ALA A 71 9.26 0.52 -2.77
C ALA A 71 9.74 -0.07 -1.42
N SER A 72 10.49 -1.19 -1.43
CA SER A 72 10.90 -1.92 -0.21
C SER A 72 12.19 -1.38 0.44
N THR A 73 12.43 -0.07 0.32
CA THR A 73 13.57 0.62 0.94
C THR A 73 13.14 1.35 2.21
N ARG A 74 14.04 1.52 3.19
CA ARG A 74 13.71 2.21 4.46
C ARG A 74 13.33 3.66 4.19
N GLU A 75 14.06 4.31 3.29
CA GLU A 75 13.88 5.69 2.89
C GLU A 75 12.53 5.92 2.20
N ALA A 76 12.10 5.00 1.32
CA ALA A 76 10.79 5.09 0.70
C ALA A 76 9.69 4.98 1.75
N GLN A 77 9.82 4.05 2.69
CA GLN A 77 8.85 3.85 3.76
C GLN A 77 8.79 5.04 4.75
N ASP A 78 9.94 5.63 5.09
CA ASP A 78 9.99 6.83 5.93
C ASP A 78 9.35 8.05 5.25
N ASN A 79 9.59 8.22 3.95
CA ASN A 79 8.99 9.33 3.19
C ASN A 79 7.48 9.17 3.07
N VAL A 80 7.04 7.94 2.80
CA VAL A 80 5.64 7.53 2.83
C VAL A 80 4.99 7.86 4.18
N ALA A 81 5.62 7.49 5.30
CA ALA A 81 5.09 7.78 6.64
C ALA A 81 4.99 9.29 6.89
N LYS A 82 6.00 10.07 6.47
CA LYS A 82 6.01 11.54 6.58
C LYS A 82 4.90 12.19 5.75
N GLU A 83 4.66 11.70 4.53
CA GLU A 83 3.59 12.21 3.67
C GLU A 83 2.21 11.99 4.32
N VAL A 84 1.94 10.78 4.81
CA VAL A 84 0.70 10.47 5.53
C VAL A 84 0.55 11.36 6.77
N ALA A 85 1.60 11.50 7.57
CA ALA A 85 1.57 12.35 8.75
C ALA A 85 1.33 13.83 8.41
N ALA A 86 1.96 14.36 7.35
CA ALA A 86 1.76 15.73 6.92
C ALA A 86 0.33 16.00 6.44
N GLU A 87 -0.26 15.04 5.72
CA GLU A 87 -1.66 15.11 5.26
C GLU A 87 -2.62 15.14 6.44
N LEU A 88 -2.48 14.22 7.39
CA LEU A 88 -3.29 14.20 8.62
C LEU A 88 -3.12 15.49 9.42
N MET A 89 -1.87 15.97 9.57
CA MET A 89 -1.60 17.22 10.27
C MET A 89 -2.22 18.44 9.59
N THR A 90 -2.49 18.41 8.29
CA THR A 90 -3.19 19.52 7.62
C THR A 90 -4.62 19.65 8.12
N VAL A 91 -5.29 18.52 8.35
CA VAL A 91 -6.66 18.47 8.90
C VAL A 91 -6.66 18.74 10.40
N LEU A 92 -5.72 18.14 11.13
CA LEU A 92 -5.70 18.18 12.60
C LEU A 92 -5.15 19.49 13.16
N ARG A 93 -4.24 20.18 12.47
CA ARG A 93 -3.53 21.36 13.00
C ARG A 93 -4.45 22.48 13.51
N PRO A 94 -5.55 22.87 12.82
CA PRO A 94 -6.49 23.85 13.36
C PRO A 94 -7.13 23.43 14.68
N PHE A 95 -7.37 22.12 14.85
CA PHE A 95 -7.97 21.56 16.07
C PHE A 95 -6.94 21.28 17.17
N ALA A 96 -5.68 21.01 16.82
CA ALA A 96 -4.61 20.73 17.78
C ALA A 96 -4.37 21.90 18.75
N ILE A 97 -4.41 23.13 18.23
CA ILE A 97 -4.29 24.35 19.06
C ILE A 97 -5.50 24.46 19.99
N LEU A 98 -6.71 24.19 19.50
CA LEU A 98 -7.91 24.21 20.34
C LEU A 98 -7.84 23.14 21.44
N LEU A 99 -7.42 21.92 21.10
CA LEU A 99 -7.20 20.81 22.02
C LEU A 99 -6.20 21.17 23.11
N GLU A 100 -5.07 21.77 22.77
CA GLU A 100 -4.07 22.23 23.74
C GLU A 100 -4.67 23.25 24.72
N ARG A 101 -5.42 24.23 24.21
CA ARG A 101 -6.06 25.25 25.05
C ARG A 101 -7.14 24.67 25.95
N MET A 102 -7.98 23.77 25.43
CA MET A 102 -9.01 23.08 26.20
C MET A 102 -8.41 22.16 27.26
N GLY A 103 -7.35 21.40 26.93
CA GLY A 103 -6.63 20.58 27.88
C GLY A 103 -5.95 21.39 28.98
N SER A 104 -5.34 22.52 28.63
CA SER A 104 -4.75 23.45 29.60
C SER A 104 -5.81 24.02 30.56
N LEU A 105 -6.98 24.41 30.03
CA LEU A 105 -8.09 24.88 30.85
C LEU A 105 -8.60 23.78 31.78
N GLN A 106 -8.81 22.57 31.26
CA GLN A 106 -9.28 21.43 32.07
C GLN A 106 -8.29 21.07 33.18
N ALA A 107 -6.98 21.11 32.90
CA ALA A 107 -5.95 20.88 33.89
C ALA A 107 -5.95 21.96 34.99
N GLN A 108 -6.21 23.22 34.65
CA GLN A 108 -6.32 24.32 35.63
C GLN A 108 -7.57 24.20 36.52
N LEU A 109 -8.65 23.62 35.99
CA LEU A 109 -9.90 23.38 36.72
C LEU A 109 -9.89 22.07 37.51
N SER A 110 -8.89 21.20 37.31
CA SER A 110 -8.80 19.92 38.01
C SER A 110 -8.15 20.09 39.37
N ASP A 111 -8.81 19.61 40.42
CA ASP A 111 -8.28 19.61 41.79
C ASP A 111 -7.30 18.45 42.06
N SER A 112 -7.05 17.60 41.05
CA SER A 112 -6.19 16.43 41.17
C SER A 112 -5.45 16.12 39.87
N ALA A 113 -4.48 15.21 39.94
CA ALA A 113 -3.72 14.79 38.78
C ALA A 113 -4.62 14.10 37.74
N LEU A 114 -4.44 14.46 36.47
CA LEU A 114 -5.10 13.79 35.34
C LEU A 114 -4.63 12.33 35.24
N VAL A 115 -5.57 11.40 35.27
CA VAL A 115 -5.31 9.95 35.15
C VAL A 115 -5.61 9.47 33.72
N GLU A 116 -6.63 10.05 33.09
CA GLU A 116 -7.08 9.68 31.74
C GLU A 116 -7.60 10.93 31.02
N VAL A 117 -7.40 10.98 29.70
CA VAL A 117 -7.93 12.03 28.83
C VAL A 117 -8.74 11.36 27.71
N THR A 118 -10.05 11.61 27.71
CA THR A 118 -10.95 11.20 26.63
C THR A 118 -11.24 12.41 25.75
N ILE A 119 -11.12 12.25 24.44
CA ILE A 119 -11.37 13.32 23.46
C ILE A 119 -12.55 12.88 22.59
N ASP A 120 -13.64 13.63 22.68
CA ASP A 120 -14.79 13.52 21.77
C ASP A 120 -14.73 14.65 20.73
N TYR A 121 -14.96 14.32 19.47
CA TYR A 121 -14.99 15.29 18.37
C TYR A 121 -16.19 15.04 17.45
N SER A 122 -16.53 16.05 16.65
CA SER A 122 -17.63 15.99 15.69
C SER A 122 -17.37 16.90 14.49
N GLY A 123 -18.10 16.69 13.39
CA GLY A 123 -18.00 17.54 12.19
C GLY A 123 -17.09 16.98 11.11
N ALA A 124 -16.47 17.83 10.29
CA ALA A 124 -15.74 17.40 9.09
C ALA A 124 -14.57 16.44 9.37
N ILE A 125 -14.01 16.47 10.59
CA ILE A 125 -12.94 15.58 11.03
C ILE A 125 -13.39 14.10 11.05
N THR A 126 -14.67 13.85 11.37
CA THR A 126 -15.28 12.50 11.40
C THR A 126 -15.44 11.89 10.00
N ARG A 127 -15.11 12.62 8.93
CA ARG A 127 -15.13 12.11 7.55
C ARG A 127 -13.79 11.54 7.12
N TYR A 128 -12.74 11.73 7.92
CA TYR A 128 -11.44 11.11 7.68
C TYR A 128 -11.39 9.76 8.40
N ASP A 129 -12.05 8.77 7.80
CA ASP A 129 -11.96 7.39 8.26
C ASP A 129 -10.65 6.79 7.76
N VAL A 130 -9.70 6.66 8.70
CA VAL A 130 -8.44 5.97 8.46
C VAL A 130 -8.52 4.59 9.07
N LEU A 131 -8.43 3.58 8.21
CA LEU A 131 -8.21 2.21 8.62
C LEU A 131 -6.72 1.96 8.74
N LEU A 132 -6.29 1.50 9.92
CA LEU A 132 -4.99 0.92 10.15
C LEU A 132 -5.13 -0.60 10.16
N ILE A 133 -4.47 -1.29 9.23
CA ILE A 133 -4.51 -2.75 9.13
C ILE A 133 -3.10 -3.28 9.31
N HIS A 134 -2.93 -4.24 10.21
CA HIS A 134 -1.72 -5.04 10.34
C HIS A 134 -1.96 -6.42 9.76
N ASN A 135 -1.06 -6.90 8.92
CA ASN A 135 -1.20 -8.21 8.28
C ASN A 135 0.16 -8.89 8.08
N GLN A 136 0.16 -10.21 7.92
CA GLN A 136 1.37 -10.93 7.52
C GLN A 136 1.73 -10.56 6.08
N ASN A 137 3.02 -10.35 5.80
CA ASN A 137 3.51 -10.00 4.48
C ASN A 137 3.53 -11.25 3.57
N VAL A 138 2.35 -11.64 3.09
CA VAL A 138 2.15 -12.77 2.16
C VAL A 138 1.32 -12.34 0.95
N PRO A 139 1.55 -12.94 -0.24
CA PRO A 139 0.82 -12.57 -1.45
C PRO A 139 -0.71 -12.73 -1.30
N GLY A 140 -1.45 -11.83 -1.96
CA GLY A 140 -2.91 -11.87 -2.03
C GLY A 140 -3.65 -11.13 -0.91
N VAL A 141 -2.99 -10.79 0.20
CA VAL A 141 -3.67 -10.13 1.34
C VAL A 141 -4.18 -8.73 0.99
N ILE A 142 -3.35 -7.91 0.35
CA ILE A 142 -3.74 -6.55 -0.10
C ILE A 142 -4.92 -6.63 -1.09
N GLY A 143 -4.86 -7.58 -2.02
CA GLY A 143 -5.93 -7.82 -2.99
C GLY A 143 -7.23 -8.25 -2.32
N ALA A 144 -7.17 -9.08 -1.28
CA ALA A 144 -8.34 -9.50 -0.50
C ALA A 144 -8.97 -8.33 0.26
N ILE A 145 -8.15 -7.45 0.87
CA ILE A 145 -8.63 -6.22 1.53
C ILE A 145 -9.34 -5.32 0.51
N ALA A 146 -8.68 -5.03 -0.61
CA ALA A 146 -9.24 -4.17 -1.66
C ALA A 146 -10.53 -4.75 -2.26
N SER A 147 -10.58 -6.07 -2.47
CA SER A 147 -11.79 -6.75 -2.97
C SER A 147 -12.94 -6.69 -1.97
N THR A 148 -12.66 -6.84 -0.67
CA THR A 148 -13.69 -6.76 0.38
C THR A 148 -14.32 -5.36 0.45
N LEU A 149 -13.49 -4.32 0.32
CA LEU A 149 -13.96 -2.93 0.24
C LEU A 149 -14.76 -2.68 -1.04
N GLY A 150 -14.26 -3.14 -2.20
CA GLY A 150 -14.95 -2.99 -3.48
C GLY A 150 -16.28 -3.75 -3.57
N GLN A 151 -16.39 -4.94 -2.98
CA GLN A 151 -17.66 -5.68 -2.87
C GLN A 151 -18.69 -4.99 -1.98
N SER A 152 -18.23 -4.10 -1.11
CA SER A 152 -19.06 -3.28 -0.23
C SER A 152 -19.28 -1.87 -0.80
N ASP A 153 -18.92 -1.64 -2.07
CA ASP A 153 -19.03 -0.37 -2.80
C ASP A 153 -18.25 0.80 -2.16
N ILE A 154 -17.16 0.50 -1.46
CA ILE A 154 -16.31 1.52 -0.81
C ILE A 154 -15.12 1.86 -1.68
N ASN A 155 -15.02 3.13 -2.07
CA ASN A 155 -13.83 3.63 -2.76
C ASN A 155 -12.69 3.91 -1.79
N ILE A 156 -11.50 3.43 -2.17
CA ILE A 156 -10.23 3.73 -1.53
C ILE A 156 -9.71 5.04 -2.11
N ASN A 157 -9.65 6.09 -1.28
CA ASN A 157 -9.06 7.37 -1.67
C ASN A 157 -7.54 7.25 -1.75
N ARG A 158 -6.96 6.59 -0.75
CA ARG A 158 -5.52 6.37 -0.63
C ARG A 158 -5.25 5.09 0.14
N MET A 159 -4.31 4.30 -0.36
CA MET A 159 -3.75 3.14 0.34
C MET A 159 -2.24 3.32 0.41
N GLN A 160 -1.71 3.18 1.62
CA GLN A 160 -0.29 3.26 1.92
C GLN A 160 0.11 1.96 2.60
N VAL A 161 1.15 1.29 2.11
CA VAL A 161 1.62 0.02 2.68
C VAL A 161 3.05 0.19 3.12
N GLY A 162 3.31 -0.07 4.41
CA GLY A 162 4.63 -0.18 4.98
C GLY A 162 4.95 -1.58 5.46
N GLU A 163 6.21 -1.96 5.37
CA GLU A 163 6.70 -3.27 5.77
C GLU A 163 7.48 -3.18 7.08
N GLU A 164 7.11 -4.00 8.05
CA GLU A 164 7.84 -4.22 9.29
C GLU A 164 8.82 -5.40 9.12
N LYS A 165 10.10 -5.06 8.95
CA LYS A 165 11.15 -6.01 8.57
C LYS A 165 11.47 -7.08 9.61
N GLU A 166 11.22 -6.82 10.90
CA GLU A 166 11.55 -7.78 11.97
C GLU A 166 10.52 -8.91 12.08
N HIS A 167 9.24 -8.62 11.79
CA HIS A 167 8.14 -9.58 11.97
C HIS A 167 7.56 -10.15 10.67
N LYS A 168 8.06 -9.72 9.50
CA LYS A 168 7.47 -10.05 8.18
C LYS A 168 5.99 -9.67 8.13
N GLU A 169 5.69 -8.48 8.63
CA GLU A 169 4.34 -7.93 8.69
C GLU A 169 4.28 -6.67 7.83
N ASN A 170 3.07 -6.31 7.40
CA ASN A 170 2.78 -5.05 6.76
C ASN A 170 1.81 -4.26 7.63
N VAL A 171 2.03 -2.94 7.65
CA VAL A 171 1.10 -1.95 8.20
C VAL A 171 0.52 -1.17 7.03
N ILE A 172 -0.79 -1.21 6.90
CA ILE A 172 -1.53 -0.55 5.83
C ILE A 172 -2.34 0.60 6.43
N PHE A 173 -2.13 1.80 5.90
CA PHE A 173 -3.00 2.95 6.13
C PHE A 173 -3.95 3.11 4.94
N LEU A 174 -5.23 3.10 5.23
CA LEU A 174 -6.31 3.19 4.25
C LEU A 174 -7.17 4.40 4.57
N SER A 175 -7.18 5.37 3.66
CA SER A 175 -8.17 6.45 3.65
C SER A 175 -9.28 6.06 2.67
N ILE A 176 -10.52 6.09 3.15
CA ILE A 176 -11.71 5.70 2.40
C ILE A 176 -12.68 6.87 2.27
N SER A 177 -13.51 6.81 1.24
CA SER A 177 -14.46 7.87 0.87
C SER A 177 -15.71 7.93 1.73
N GLU A 178 -16.10 6.80 2.30
CA GLU A 178 -17.36 6.62 3.00
C GLU A 178 -17.15 5.96 4.36
N MET A 179 -18.13 6.17 5.25
CA MET A 179 -18.12 5.58 6.58
C MET A 179 -18.31 4.06 6.48
N ILE A 180 -17.34 3.32 6.99
CA ILE A 180 -17.44 1.87 7.16
C ILE A 180 -18.21 1.52 8.43
N ASN A 181 -19.13 0.56 8.30
CA ASN A 181 -19.78 -0.08 9.43
C ASN A 181 -18.87 -1.17 10.04
N ASP A 182 -19.19 -1.55 11.28
CA ASP A 182 -18.42 -2.57 12.01
C ASP A 182 -18.45 -3.93 11.31
N ASP A 183 -19.50 -4.21 10.52
CA ASP A 183 -19.62 -5.44 9.72
C ASP A 183 -18.48 -5.56 8.69
N ILE A 184 -18.13 -4.47 8.00
CA ILE A 184 -17.06 -4.48 7.00
C ILE A 184 -15.70 -4.59 7.70
N ILE A 185 -15.53 -3.92 8.83
CA ILE A 185 -14.31 -4.06 9.66
C ILE A 185 -14.14 -5.51 10.08
N GLN A 186 -15.23 -6.17 10.49
CA GLN A 186 -15.19 -7.57 10.90
C GLN A 186 -14.87 -8.49 9.71
N LYS A 187 -15.48 -8.27 8.54
CA LYS A 187 -15.12 -9.00 7.32
C LYS A 187 -13.63 -8.91 7.00
N ILE A 188 -13.04 -7.72 7.15
CA ILE A 188 -11.60 -7.52 6.95
C ILE A 188 -10.80 -8.25 8.03
N LYS A 189 -11.20 -8.18 9.31
CA LYS A 189 -10.54 -8.94 10.40
C LYS A 189 -10.57 -10.45 10.17
N ASP A 190 -11.63 -10.95 9.57
CA ASP A 190 -11.82 -12.38 9.29
C ASP A 190 -11.03 -12.86 8.06
N LEU A 191 -10.44 -11.95 7.28
CA LEU A 191 -9.56 -12.32 6.18
C LEU A 191 -8.33 -13.06 6.71
N LYS A 192 -7.96 -14.11 5.98
CA LYS A 192 -6.76 -14.89 6.29
C LYS A 192 -5.53 -13.97 6.27
N HIS A 193 -4.66 -14.13 7.27
CA HIS A 193 -3.41 -13.38 7.44
C HIS A 193 -3.54 -11.93 7.91
N ILE A 194 -4.75 -11.46 8.26
CA ILE A 194 -4.93 -10.22 9.00
C ILE A 194 -4.62 -10.45 10.48
N ILE A 195 -3.83 -9.55 11.05
CA ILE A 195 -3.40 -9.58 12.46
C ILE A 195 -4.28 -8.64 13.27
N SER A 196 -4.49 -7.42 12.77
CA SER A 196 -5.41 -6.48 13.38
C SER A 196 -5.97 -5.48 12.38
N VAL A 197 -7.16 -4.98 12.67
CA VAL A 197 -7.79 -3.85 11.98
C VAL A 197 -8.25 -2.89 13.05
N ARG A 198 -7.75 -1.65 12.99
CA ARG A 198 -8.17 -0.56 13.85
C ARG A 198 -8.72 0.55 12.98
N ARG A 199 -9.94 0.97 13.29
CA ARG A 199 -10.45 2.24 12.81
C ARG A 199 -9.86 3.34 13.68
N ILE A 200 -9.11 4.23 13.05
CA ILE A 200 -8.70 5.47 13.66
C ILE A 200 -9.81 6.44 13.34
N ASN A 201 -10.73 6.58 14.27
CA ASN A 201 -11.67 7.69 14.24
C ASN A 201 -10.82 8.93 14.59
N LEU A 202 -10.68 9.86 13.66
CA LEU A 202 -10.02 11.16 13.88
C LEU A 202 -11.04 12.27 14.13
#